data_AF-M7TM92-F1
#
_entry.id   AF-M7TM92-F1
#
_cell.length_a   1.000
_cell.length_b   1.000
_cell.length_c   1.000
_cell.angle_alpha   90.00
_cell.angle_beta   90.00
_cell.angle_gamma   90.00
#
_symmetry.space_group_name_H-M   'P 1'
#
loop_
_entity.id
_entity.type
_entity.pdbx_description
1 polymer ?
#
loop_
_entity_poly.entity_id
_entity_poly.type
_entity_poly.pdbx_seq_one_letter_code
_entity_poly.pdbx_strand_id
1 'polypeptide(L)'
;MQPRDKSLLRRLWWILVIRDASCGALFGRPFRINLDLCDVEMFRPEDFQHDDCSPEFANHPRRLHYSLYQIHMARLSLILRRIVGERFGAARRSPDTVTSLANLNESLRLWSTKLPPEIRWDEKLDGTNPFALCLAILHSHHLILANIGQPAAGSPSLLGDSILCNAAGNSKLVALAARRIMTLAGIIVRKSMQLVMPQEAFPGIFLAEVVFLLAAAEQTARHVAAGERRPDQLPDHMA
;
A
#
# COMPACT_ATOMS: atom_id res chain seq x y z
N MET A 1 -31.22 20.55 4.93
CA MET A 1 -29.90 20.45 4.26
C MET A 1 -30.13 20.02 2.82
N GLN A 2 -29.64 20.79 1.85
CA GLN A 2 -29.89 20.52 0.42
C GLN A 2 -29.14 19.25 -0.04
N PRO A 3 -29.58 18.57 -1.11
CA PRO A 3 -28.89 17.39 -1.63
C PRO A 3 -27.40 17.64 -1.94
N ARG A 4 -27.09 18.81 -2.52
CA ARG A 4 -25.72 19.26 -2.80
C ARG A 4 -24.85 19.29 -1.53
N ASP A 5 -25.37 19.89 -0.47
CA ASP A 5 -24.64 20.01 0.79
C ASP A 5 -24.36 18.62 1.38
N LYS A 6 -25.34 17.70 1.28
CA LYS A 6 -25.21 16.33 1.82
C LYS A 6 -24.11 15.57 1.10
N SER A 7 -24.08 15.64 -0.23
CA SER A 7 -23.01 15.04 -1.02
C SER A 7 -21.65 15.66 -0.71
N LEU A 8 -21.57 16.99 -0.57
CA LEU A 8 -20.32 17.65 -0.18
C LEU A 8 -19.83 17.17 1.20
N LEU A 9 -20.69 17.13 2.22
CA LEU A 9 -20.30 16.64 3.55
C LEU A 9 -19.85 15.18 3.51
N ARG A 10 -20.54 14.31 2.74
CA ARG A 10 -20.11 12.91 2.58
C ARG A 10 -18.73 12.82 1.93
N ARG A 11 -18.44 13.65 0.92
CA ARG A 11 -17.10 13.68 0.31
C ARG A 11 -16.03 14.16 1.27
N LEU A 12 -16.29 15.25 1.99
CA LEU A 12 -15.37 15.77 3.01
C LEU A 12 -15.10 14.72 4.09
N TRP A 13 -16.14 14.04 4.57
CA TRP A 13 -16.01 12.96 5.53
C TRP A 13 -15.04 11.87 5.06
N TRP A 14 -15.24 11.34 3.86
CA TRP A 14 -14.38 10.27 3.35
C TRP A 14 -12.95 10.72 3.06
N ILE A 15 -12.73 11.99 2.67
CA ILE A 15 -11.38 12.57 2.59
C ILE A 15 -10.68 12.50 3.94
N LEU A 16 -11.38 12.79 5.04
CA LEU A 16 -10.83 12.69 6.40
C LEU A 16 -10.52 11.24 6.78
N VAL A 17 -11.42 10.30 6.49
CA VAL A 17 -11.22 8.86 6.77
C VAL A 17 -9.99 8.32 6.04
N ILE A 18 -9.85 8.67 4.76
CA ILE A 18 -8.69 8.33 3.94
C ILE A 18 -7.43 8.89 4.57
N ARG A 19 -7.44 10.18 4.92
CA ARG A 19 -6.25 10.85 5.44
C ARG A 19 -5.83 10.28 6.78
N ASP A 20 -6.79 9.98 7.65
CA ASP A 20 -6.56 9.32 8.94
C ASP A 20 -5.94 7.92 8.74
N ALA A 21 -6.44 7.14 7.77
CA ALA A 21 -5.88 5.83 7.42
C ALA A 21 -4.42 5.94 6.95
N SER A 22 -4.15 6.84 5.99
CA SER A 22 -2.80 7.06 5.44
C SER A 22 -1.82 7.57 6.49
N CYS A 23 -2.24 8.49 7.36
CA CYS A 23 -1.40 8.99 8.44
C CYS A 23 -1.14 7.92 9.51
N GLY A 24 -2.14 7.13 9.87
CA GLY A 24 -1.97 6.02 10.81
C GLY A 24 -0.96 4.99 10.30
N ALA A 25 -1.05 4.64 9.00
CA ALA A 25 -0.10 3.74 8.36
C ALA A 25 1.32 4.32 8.28
N LEU A 26 1.46 5.59 7.90
CA LEU A 26 2.77 6.24 7.70
C LEU A 26 3.49 6.54 9.02
N PHE A 27 2.77 6.99 10.04
CA PHE A 27 3.36 7.47 11.30
C PHE A 27 3.23 6.45 12.44
N GLY A 28 2.59 5.30 12.22
CA GLY A 28 2.37 4.28 13.26
C GLY A 28 1.51 4.77 14.42
N ARG A 29 0.62 5.75 14.18
CA ARG A 29 -0.24 6.33 15.21
C ARG A 29 -1.62 5.66 15.20
N PRO A 30 -2.30 5.56 16.37
CA PRO A 30 -3.70 5.14 16.41
C PRO A 30 -4.57 6.03 15.53
N PHE A 31 -5.59 5.43 14.91
CA PHE A 31 -6.57 6.16 14.12
C PHE A 31 -7.37 7.12 15.00
N ARG A 32 -7.54 8.36 14.54
CA ARG A 32 -8.31 9.38 15.27
C ARG A 32 -9.80 9.23 15.05
N ILE A 33 -10.21 8.72 13.89
CA ILE A 33 -11.62 8.50 13.57
C ILE A 33 -11.98 7.09 14.02
N ASN A 34 -12.96 6.96 14.91
CA ASN A 34 -13.56 5.67 15.21
C ASN A 34 -14.77 5.45 14.30
N LEU A 35 -14.63 4.58 13.30
CA LEU A 35 -15.69 4.30 12.33
C LEU A 35 -16.90 3.61 12.95
N ASP A 36 -16.75 2.91 14.08
CA ASP A 36 -17.87 2.23 14.75
C ASP A 36 -18.86 3.21 15.38
N LEU A 37 -18.42 4.45 15.61
CA LEU A 37 -19.24 5.55 16.13
C LEU A 37 -19.81 6.43 15.01
N CYS A 38 -19.61 6.05 13.75
CA CYS A 38 -19.97 6.86 12.58
C CYS A 38 -20.88 6.06 11.64
N ASP A 39 -21.95 6.68 11.14
CA ASP A 39 -22.98 6.05 10.31
C ASP A 39 -22.97 6.56 8.85
N VAL A 40 -21.85 7.14 8.40
CA VAL A 40 -21.76 7.72 7.06
C VAL A 40 -21.60 6.64 6.01
N GLU A 41 -22.58 6.55 5.12
CA GLU A 41 -22.56 5.62 3.98
C GLU A 41 -21.36 5.85 3.04
N MET A 42 -20.93 4.77 2.38
CA MET A 42 -19.93 4.81 1.32
C MET A 42 -20.36 5.76 0.19
N PHE A 43 -19.40 6.40 -0.45
CA PHE A 43 -19.62 7.21 -1.65
C PHE A 43 -20.54 6.53 -2.66
N ARG A 44 -21.42 7.32 -3.26
CA ARG A 44 -22.15 6.92 -4.47
C ARG A 44 -21.71 7.79 -5.66
N PRO A 45 -21.79 7.31 -6.91
CA PRO A 45 -21.46 8.12 -8.08
C PRO A 45 -22.23 9.45 -8.13
N GLU A 46 -23.47 9.46 -7.62
CA GLU A 46 -24.34 10.64 -7.55
C GLU A 46 -23.74 11.75 -6.69
N ASP A 47 -22.90 11.39 -5.71
CA ASP A 47 -22.25 12.37 -4.83
C ASP A 47 -21.27 13.28 -5.56
N PHE A 48 -20.88 12.96 -6.79
CA PHE A 48 -19.95 13.78 -7.59
C PHE A 48 -20.65 14.56 -8.71
N GLN A 49 -21.94 14.32 -8.97
CA GLN A 49 -22.68 14.91 -10.09
C GLN A 49 -22.67 16.44 -10.11
N HIS A 50 -22.69 17.07 -8.93
CA HIS A 50 -22.70 18.52 -8.82
C HIS A 50 -21.37 19.16 -9.24
N ASP A 51 -20.25 18.50 -8.95
CA ASP A 51 -18.92 18.99 -9.33
C ASP A 51 -18.69 18.76 -10.82
N ASP A 52 -19.16 17.61 -11.30
CA ASP A 52 -19.22 17.22 -12.70
C ASP A 52 -19.95 18.25 -13.59
N CYS A 53 -20.98 18.93 -13.07
CA CYS A 53 -21.72 19.96 -13.82
C CYS A 53 -21.13 21.37 -13.69
N SER A 54 -20.05 21.56 -12.91
CA SER A 54 -19.38 22.86 -12.80
C SER A 54 -18.74 23.23 -14.15
N PRO A 55 -18.90 24.46 -14.67
CA PRO A 55 -18.30 24.87 -15.93
C PRO A 55 -16.76 24.73 -15.96
N GLU A 56 -16.10 24.84 -14.80
CA GLU A 56 -14.65 24.67 -14.67
C GLU A 56 -14.21 23.20 -14.79
N PHE A 57 -15.07 22.26 -14.39
CA PHE A 57 -14.75 20.83 -14.32
C PHE A 57 -15.45 19.99 -15.40
N ALA A 58 -16.52 20.52 -16.00
CA ALA A 58 -17.36 19.84 -16.98
C ALA A 58 -16.54 19.37 -18.20
N ASN A 59 -15.56 20.17 -18.62
CA ASN A 59 -14.66 19.89 -19.74
C ASN A 59 -13.31 19.29 -19.31
N HIS A 60 -13.13 18.97 -18.03
CA HIS A 60 -11.86 18.45 -17.54
C HIS A 60 -11.65 17.01 -18.01
N PRO A 61 -10.50 16.67 -18.63
CA PRO A 61 -10.25 15.35 -19.25
C PRO A 61 -10.26 14.17 -18.27
N ARG A 62 -10.35 14.44 -16.97
CA ARG A 62 -10.34 13.42 -15.91
C ARG A 62 -11.57 13.41 -15.02
N ARG A 63 -12.63 14.12 -15.42
CA ARG A 63 -13.89 14.18 -14.70
C ARG A 63 -14.40 12.80 -14.30
N LEU A 64 -14.50 11.90 -15.28
CA LEU A 64 -14.98 10.52 -15.08
C LEU A 64 -14.05 9.67 -14.20
N HIS A 65 -12.74 9.95 -14.22
CA HIS A 65 -11.75 9.19 -13.44
C HIS A 65 -11.75 9.60 -11.97
N TYR A 66 -11.99 10.88 -11.66
CA TYR A 66 -11.86 11.42 -10.31
C TYR A 66 -12.89 10.82 -9.33
N SER A 67 -14.16 10.75 -9.72
CA SER A 67 -15.23 10.20 -8.86
C SER A 67 -14.97 8.72 -8.55
N LEU A 68 -14.67 7.93 -9.57
CA LEU A 68 -14.31 6.52 -9.45
C LEU A 68 -13.06 6.33 -8.58
N TYR A 69 -12.04 7.17 -8.77
CA TYR A 69 -10.84 7.17 -7.95
C TYR A 69 -11.16 7.38 -6.47
N GLN A 70 -11.94 8.41 -6.11
CA GLN A 70 -12.28 8.69 -4.72
C GLN A 70 -13.06 7.54 -4.08
N ILE A 71 -14.04 6.97 -4.79
CA ILE A 71 -14.81 5.81 -4.33
C ILE A 71 -13.88 4.63 -4.00
N HIS A 72 -12.99 4.28 -4.95
CA HIS A 72 -12.12 3.13 -4.77
C HIS A 72 -10.99 3.36 -3.77
N MET A 73 -10.53 4.60 -3.64
CA MET A 73 -9.52 4.98 -2.67
C MET A 73 -10.08 4.95 -1.24
N ALA A 74 -11.33 5.38 -1.00
CA ALA A 74 -12.00 5.14 0.28
C ALA A 74 -12.13 3.65 0.61
N ARG A 75 -12.58 2.83 -0.34
CA ARG A 75 -12.67 1.37 -0.14
C ARG A 75 -11.31 0.76 0.22
N LEU A 76 -10.25 1.19 -0.45
CA LEU A 76 -8.90 0.71 -0.17
C LEU A 76 -8.41 1.18 1.21
N SER A 77 -8.73 2.41 1.61
CA SER A 77 -8.40 2.95 2.94
C SER A 77 -9.02 2.15 4.08
N LEU A 78 -10.23 1.59 3.89
CA LEU A 78 -10.83 0.69 4.89
C LEU A 78 -10.03 -0.60 5.05
N ILE A 79 -9.52 -1.16 3.95
CA ILE A 79 -8.63 -2.32 3.99
C ILE A 79 -7.31 -1.95 4.69
N LEU A 80 -6.74 -0.76 4.41
CA LEU A 80 -5.55 -0.25 5.09
C LEU A 80 -5.71 -0.23 6.60
N ARG A 81 -6.85 0.30 7.07
CA ARG A 81 -7.12 0.43 8.50
C ARG A 81 -7.13 -0.91 9.19
N ARG A 82 -7.73 -1.92 8.55
CA ARG A 82 -7.72 -3.30 9.05
C ARG A 82 -6.30 -3.88 9.06
N ILE A 83 -5.53 -3.71 7.99
CA ILE A 83 -4.12 -4.16 7.95
C ILE A 83 -3.31 -3.54 9.09
N VAL A 84 -3.43 -2.23 9.29
CA VAL A 84 -2.72 -1.52 10.36
C VAL A 84 -3.17 -1.99 11.74
N GLY A 85 -4.47 -2.20 11.95
CA GLY A 85 -5.02 -2.73 13.19
C GLY A 85 -4.47 -4.12 13.54
N GLU A 86 -4.42 -5.02 12.56
CA GLU A 86 -3.88 -6.37 12.74
C GLU A 86 -2.35 -6.39 12.95
N ARG A 87 -1.61 -5.52 12.26
CA ARG A 87 -0.13 -5.50 12.30
C ARG A 87 0.48 -4.73 13.46
N PHE A 88 -0.19 -3.65 13.86
CA PHE A 88 0.34 -2.66 14.79
C PHE A 88 -0.55 -2.43 16.00
N GLY A 89 -1.71 -3.10 16.08
CA GLY A 89 -2.55 -3.11 17.26
C GLY A 89 -1.94 -3.89 18.44
N ALA A 90 -2.54 -3.72 19.63
CA ALA A 90 -2.06 -4.32 20.87
C ALA A 90 -2.11 -5.87 20.87
N ALA A 91 -3.02 -6.48 20.11
CA ALA A 91 -3.24 -7.94 20.03
C ALA A 91 -2.33 -8.64 18.99
N ARG A 92 -1.08 -8.18 18.88
CA ARG A 92 -0.18 -8.34 17.74
C ARG A 92 0.19 -9.78 17.30
N ARG A 93 -0.20 -10.83 18.06
CA ARG A 93 0.37 -12.19 17.93
C ARG A 93 -0.59 -13.31 18.33
N SER A 94 -1.87 -13.22 17.98
CA SER A 94 -2.73 -14.40 18.01
C SER A 94 -2.52 -15.21 16.71
N PRO A 95 -2.72 -16.54 16.71
CA PRO A 95 -2.84 -17.33 15.48
C PRO A 95 -3.86 -16.72 14.52
N ASP A 96 -4.89 -16.05 15.06
CA ASP A 96 -5.94 -15.37 14.31
C ASP A 96 -5.39 -14.20 13.47
N THR A 97 -4.30 -13.54 13.88
CA THR A 97 -3.68 -12.45 13.12
C THR A 97 -3.18 -12.93 11.75
N VAL A 98 -2.57 -14.12 11.67
CA VAL A 98 -2.08 -14.67 10.38
C VAL A 98 -3.24 -14.94 9.43
N THR A 99 -4.30 -15.56 9.94
CA THR A 99 -5.53 -15.83 9.18
C THR A 99 -6.22 -14.53 8.75
N SER A 100 -6.30 -13.53 9.65
CA SER A 100 -6.88 -12.21 9.35
C SER A 100 -6.11 -11.51 8.23
N LEU A 101 -4.78 -11.55 8.25
CA LEU A 101 -3.95 -10.97 7.20
C LEU A 101 -4.08 -11.70 5.86
N ALA A 102 -4.23 -13.03 5.86
CA ALA A 102 -4.54 -13.79 4.65
C ALA A 102 -5.90 -13.38 4.06
N ASN A 103 -6.92 -13.20 4.91
CA ASN A 103 -8.22 -12.69 4.48
C ASN A 103 -8.16 -11.25 3.94
N LEU A 104 -7.26 -10.42 4.49
CA LEU A 104 -7.02 -9.07 3.99
C LEU A 104 -6.28 -9.07 2.63
N ASN A 105 -5.34 -10.00 2.41
CA ASN A 105 -4.73 -10.21 1.10
C ASN A 105 -5.80 -10.59 0.05
N GLU A 106 -6.73 -11.49 0.38
CA GLU A 106 -7.83 -11.83 -0.52
C GLU A 106 -8.77 -10.64 -0.73
N SER A 107 -9.04 -9.84 0.31
CA SER A 107 -9.82 -8.60 0.18
C SER A 107 -9.16 -7.59 -0.77
N LEU A 108 -7.83 -7.44 -0.72
CA LEU A 108 -7.06 -6.61 -1.68
C LEU A 108 -7.17 -7.15 -3.10
N ARG A 109 -7.10 -8.47 -3.29
CA ARG A 109 -7.26 -9.12 -4.59
C ARG A 109 -8.66 -8.86 -5.14
N LEU A 110 -9.70 -9.18 -4.38
CA LEU A 110 -11.10 -8.98 -4.77
C LEU A 110 -11.39 -7.52 -5.08
N TRP A 111 -10.88 -6.57 -4.28
CA TRP A 111 -11.03 -5.15 -4.55
C TRP A 111 -10.45 -4.76 -5.92
N SER A 112 -9.27 -5.28 -6.30
CA SER A 112 -8.68 -4.99 -7.60
C SER A 112 -9.50 -5.51 -8.78
N THR A 113 -10.17 -6.65 -8.64
CA THR A 113 -11.05 -7.21 -9.69
C THR A 113 -12.32 -6.39 -9.91
N LYS A 114 -12.75 -5.62 -8.91
CA LYS A 114 -13.95 -4.77 -8.96
C LYS A 114 -13.69 -3.38 -9.53
N LEU A 115 -12.47 -3.10 -10.01
CA LEU A 115 -12.15 -1.81 -10.59
C LEU A 115 -12.79 -1.66 -11.97
N PRO A 116 -13.49 -0.55 -12.21
CA PRO A 116 -14.07 -0.27 -13.51
C PRO A 116 -12.95 0.07 -14.52
N PRO A 117 -13.16 -0.18 -15.83
CA PRO A 117 -12.12 -0.13 -16.85
C PRO A 117 -11.41 1.23 -16.95
N GLU A 118 -12.07 2.32 -16.60
CA GLU A 118 -11.57 3.70 -16.67
C GLU A 118 -10.43 3.96 -15.68
N ILE A 119 -10.46 3.32 -14.52
CA ILE A 119 -9.42 3.45 -13.47
C ILE A 119 -8.70 2.14 -13.20
N ARG A 120 -8.94 1.12 -14.01
CA ARG A 120 -8.20 -0.14 -13.97
C ARG A 120 -6.78 0.11 -14.48
N TRP A 121 -5.79 -0.24 -13.68
CA TRP A 121 -4.43 -0.32 -14.16
C TRP A 121 -4.32 -1.59 -15.02
N ASP A 122 -4.30 -1.45 -16.33
CA ASP A 122 -3.94 -2.55 -17.23
C ASP A 122 -2.47 -2.37 -17.63
N GLU A 123 -1.72 -3.46 -17.77
CA GLU A 123 -0.33 -3.44 -18.21
C GLU A 123 -0.20 -2.92 -19.65
N LYS A 124 -1.29 -3.00 -20.43
CA LYS A 124 -1.35 -2.58 -21.83
C LYS A 124 -1.90 -1.16 -22.06
N LEU A 125 -2.59 -0.57 -21.08
CA LEU A 125 -3.21 0.75 -21.23
C LEU A 125 -2.25 1.85 -20.79
N ASP A 126 -1.38 2.26 -21.71
CA ASP A 126 -0.70 3.55 -21.83
C ASP A 126 -0.19 4.29 -20.57
N GLY A 127 -0.13 3.72 -19.37
CA GLY A 127 0.50 4.27 -18.17
C GLY A 127 0.26 5.75 -17.85
N THR A 128 -0.83 6.38 -18.34
CA THR A 128 -0.98 7.86 -18.32
C THR A 128 -2.06 8.32 -17.35
N ASN A 129 -2.92 7.44 -16.84
CA ASN A 129 -3.92 7.83 -15.85
C ASN A 129 -3.30 7.90 -14.44
N PRO A 130 -3.05 9.09 -13.87
CA PRO A 130 -2.41 9.22 -12.56
C PRO A 130 -3.23 8.58 -11.43
N PHE A 131 -4.56 8.53 -11.57
CA PHE A 131 -5.43 7.90 -10.59
C PHE A 131 -5.28 6.38 -10.59
N ALA A 132 -5.24 5.75 -11.76
CA ALA A 132 -5.03 4.31 -11.88
C ALA A 132 -3.63 3.92 -11.36
N LEU A 133 -2.59 4.70 -11.69
CA LEU A 133 -1.24 4.49 -11.18
C LEU A 133 -1.18 4.64 -9.65
N CYS A 134 -1.82 5.66 -9.09
CA CYS A 134 -1.88 5.87 -7.65
C CYS A 134 -2.56 4.68 -6.95
N LEU A 135 -3.72 4.23 -7.44
CA LEU A 135 -4.41 3.06 -6.89
C LEU A 135 -3.56 1.79 -6.98
N ALA A 136 -2.81 1.59 -8.06
CA ALA A 136 -1.91 0.45 -8.22
C ALA A 136 -0.72 0.48 -7.24
N ILE A 137 -0.16 1.68 -6.99
CA ILE A 137 0.89 1.89 -5.99
C ILE A 137 0.32 1.62 -4.59
N LEU A 138 -0.84 2.18 -4.27
CA LEU A 138 -1.50 1.98 -2.97
C LEU A 138 -1.82 0.50 -2.75
N HIS A 139 -2.37 -0.20 -3.74
CA HIS A 139 -2.63 -1.64 -3.66
C HIS A 139 -1.37 -2.43 -3.30
N SER A 140 -0.28 -2.17 -4.02
CA SER A 140 1.02 -2.81 -3.80
C SER A 140 1.61 -2.44 -2.43
N HIS A 141 1.45 -1.20 -1.99
CA HIS A 141 1.84 -0.73 -0.66
C HIS A 141 1.10 -1.51 0.44
N HIS A 142 -0.20 -1.75 0.28
CA HIS A 142 -0.99 -2.50 1.25
C HIS A 142 -0.60 -3.98 1.26
N LEU A 143 -0.23 -4.56 0.11
CA LEU A 143 0.35 -5.90 0.04
C LEU A 143 1.67 -5.98 0.80
N ILE A 144 2.55 -4.99 0.68
CA ILE A 144 3.79 -4.97 1.47
C ILE A 144 3.45 -4.99 2.96
N LEU A 145 2.59 -4.07 3.43
CA LEU A 145 2.22 -3.98 4.85
C LEU A 145 1.51 -5.25 5.36
N ALA A 146 0.65 -5.85 4.54
CA ALA A 146 -0.07 -7.08 4.89
C ALA A 146 0.85 -8.29 5.00
N ASN A 147 2.03 -8.29 4.36
CA ASN A 147 2.93 -9.44 4.29
C ASN A 147 4.29 -9.22 4.99
N ILE A 148 4.53 -8.03 5.53
CA ILE A 148 5.80 -7.70 6.20
C ILE A 148 6.00 -8.49 7.49
N GLY A 149 7.20 -9.04 7.70
CA GLY A 149 7.55 -9.80 8.91
C GLY A 149 6.76 -11.10 9.11
N GLN A 150 6.18 -11.70 8.08
CA GLN A 150 5.74 -13.10 8.17
C GLN A 150 6.97 -14.01 8.14
N PRO A 151 7.14 -14.93 9.10
CA PRO A 151 8.19 -15.94 8.98
C PRO A 151 7.93 -16.77 7.72
N ALA A 152 8.98 -17.04 6.94
CA ALA A 152 8.93 -18.16 6.01
C ALA A 152 8.51 -19.40 6.81
N ALA A 153 7.48 -20.11 6.34
CA ALA A 153 6.87 -21.23 7.05
C ALA A 153 7.93 -22.11 7.74
N GLY A 154 8.02 -22.04 9.07
CA GLY A 154 8.88 -22.91 9.87
C GLY A 154 9.83 -22.28 10.91
N SER A 155 9.97 -20.95 11.06
CA SER A 155 10.83 -20.39 12.12
C SER A 155 10.10 -19.45 13.11
N PRO A 156 10.11 -19.73 14.42
CA PRO A 156 9.67 -18.78 15.43
C PRO A 156 10.74 -17.68 15.58
N SER A 157 10.44 -16.46 15.14
CA SER A 157 11.31 -15.30 15.38
C SER A 157 11.06 -14.77 16.79
N LEU A 158 12.13 -14.72 17.59
CA LEU A 158 12.13 -14.16 18.94
C LEU A 158 12.33 -12.64 18.94
N LEU A 159 12.01 -12.05 20.09
CA LEU A 159 11.94 -10.63 20.43
C LEU A 159 13.08 -9.76 19.87
N GLY A 160 12.70 -8.64 19.23
CA GLY A 160 13.57 -7.46 19.10
C GLY A 160 13.97 -7.10 17.67
N ASP A 161 13.91 -8.03 16.73
CA ASP A 161 14.29 -7.74 15.36
C ASP A 161 13.25 -6.85 14.67
N SER A 162 13.72 -5.72 14.13
CA SER A 162 12.91 -4.75 13.42
C SER A 162 11.98 -5.45 12.41
N ILE A 163 10.70 -5.13 12.45
CA ILE A 163 9.66 -5.70 11.56
C ILE A 163 10.07 -5.60 10.09
N LEU A 164 10.89 -4.58 9.79
CA LEU A 164 11.49 -4.31 8.50
C LEU A 164 12.65 -5.26 8.15
N CYS A 165 13.53 -5.67 9.10
CA CYS A 165 14.61 -6.62 8.77
C CYS A 165 14.09 -8.03 8.49
N ASN A 166 12.97 -8.45 9.09
CA ASN A 166 12.28 -9.70 8.72
C ASN A 166 11.49 -9.59 7.40
N ALA A 167 11.37 -8.40 6.80
CA ALA A 167 10.81 -8.24 5.46
C ALA A 167 11.76 -8.73 4.37
N ALA A 168 13.07 -8.60 4.61
CA ALA A 168 14.14 -9.02 3.70
C ALA A 168 14.26 -10.57 3.65
N GLY A 169 13.86 -11.24 4.73
CA GLY A 169 13.70 -12.69 4.83
C GLY A 169 12.52 -13.26 4.03
N ASN A 170 12.65 -13.35 2.70
CA ASN A 170 11.97 -14.32 1.84
C ASN A 170 10.47 -14.18 1.50
N SER A 171 9.74 -13.12 1.86
CA SER A 171 8.38 -12.96 1.31
C SER A 171 8.45 -12.51 -0.16
N LYS A 172 8.39 -13.48 -1.09
CA LYS A 172 8.33 -13.25 -2.56
C LYS A 172 7.28 -12.20 -2.94
N LEU A 173 6.18 -12.12 -2.18
CA LEU A 173 5.10 -11.15 -2.38
C LEU A 173 5.54 -9.72 -2.06
N VAL A 174 6.27 -9.50 -0.96
CA VAL A 174 6.80 -8.18 -0.58
C VAL A 174 7.77 -7.67 -1.64
N ALA A 175 8.71 -8.51 -2.08
CA ALA A 175 9.66 -8.15 -3.13
C ALA A 175 8.97 -7.87 -4.48
N LEU A 176 7.98 -8.68 -4.86
CA LEU A 176 7.22 -8.47 -6.09
C LEU A 176 6.42 -7.16 -6.05
N ALA A 177 5.76 -6.86 -4.92
CA ALA A 177 5.01 -5.64 -4.73
C ALA A 177 5.92 -4.40 -4.74
N ALA A 178 7.08 -4.45 -4.06
CA ALA A 178 8.07 -3.37 -4.09
C ALA A 178 8.59 -3.12 -5.51
N ARG A 179 8.95 -4.19 -6.25
CA ARG A 179 9.37 -4.08 -7.65
C ARG A 179 8.30 -3.44 -8.52
N ARG A 180 7.04 -3.84 -8.35
CA ARG A 180 5.90 -3.26 -9.07
C ARG A 180 5.79 -1.75 -8.80
N ILE A 181 5.91 -1.32 -7.54
CA ILE A 181 5.91 0.12 -7.19
C ILE A 181 7.06 0.85 -7.89
N MET A 182 8.27 0.30 -7.90
CA MET A 182 9.41 0.93 -8.60
C MET A 182 9.20 1.03 -10.11
N THR A 183 8.62 0.00 -10.74
CA THR A 183 8.24 0.07 -12.16
C THR A 183 7.24 1.20 -12.41
N LEU A 184 6.21 1.32 -11.57
CA LEU A 184 5.20 2.38 -11.67
C LEU A 184 5.82 3.77 -11.42
N ALA A 185 6.73 3.91 -10.46
CA ALA A 185 7.48 5.13 -10.20
C ALA A 185 8.31 5.55 -11.43
N GLY A 186 8.95 4.58 -12.10
CA GLY A 186 9.66 4.84 -13.37
C GLY A 186 8.74 5.35 -14.49
N ILE A 187 7.49 4.88 -14.56
CA ILE A 187 6.49 5.39 -15.51
C ILE A 187 6.13 6.84 -15.17
N ILE A 188 5.87 7.13 -13.89
CA ILE A 188 5.56 8.50 -13.41
C ILE A 188 6.67 9.47 -13.80
N VAL A 189 7.92 9.09 -13.60
CA VAL A 189 9.08 9.93 -13.94
C VAL A 189 9.22 10.10 -15.45
N ARG A 190 9.18 9.00 -16.22
CA ARG A 190 9.33 9.03 -17.69
C ARG A 190 8.26 9.85 -18.38
N LYS A 191 7.04 9.86 -17.84
CA LYS A 191 5.91 10.63 -18.38
C LYS A 191 5.73 12.01 -17.75
N SER A 192 6.68 12.47 -16.93
CA SER A 192 6.65 13.78 -16.27
C SER A 192 5.36 14.03 -15.46
N MET A 193 4.85 13.01 -14.79
CA MET A 193 3.57 13.08 -14.07
C MET A 193 3.72 13.54 -12.60
N GLN A 194 4.92 13.89 -12.14
CA GLN A 194 5.23 14.15 -10.73
C GLN A 194 4.36 15.25 -10.12
N LEU A 195 4.10 16.32 -10.87
CA LEU A 195 3.29 17.46 -10.42
C LEU A 195 1.78 17.18 -10.38
N VAL A 196 1.37 16.03 -10.91
CA VAL A 196 -0.03 15.70 -11.15
C VAL A 196 -0.46 14.42 -10.44
N MET A 197 0.51 13.66 -9.93
CA MET A 197 0.26 12.47 -9.14
C MET A 197 -0.41 12.82 -7.81
N PRO A 198 -1.47 12.09 -7.41
CA PRO A 198 -1.99 12.19 -6.05
C PRO A 198 -0.89 11.89 -5.04
N GLN A 199 -0.80 12.76 -4.01
CA GLN A 199 0.21 12.69 -2.96
C GLN A 199 0.20 11.36 -2.19
N GLU A 200 -0.93 10.67 -2.17
CA GLU A 200 -1.10 9.37 -1.53
C GLU A 200 -0.22 8.28 -2.15
N ALA A 201 0.30 8.48 -3.37
CA ALA A 201 1.21 7.54 -4.02
C ALA A 201 2.62 7.51 -3.37
N PHE A 202 3.12 8.65 -2.87
CA PHE A 202 4.51 8.78 -2.44
C PHE A 202 4.90 7.92 -1.23
N PRO A 203 4.06 7.73 -0.20
CA PRO A 203 4.34 6.77 0.87
C PRO A 203 4.60 5.34 0.37
N GLY A 204 3.91 4.92 -0.69
CA GLY A 204 4.14 3.62 -1.32
C GLY A 204 5.52 3.51 -1.97
N ILE A 205 5.94 4.56 -2.69
CA ILE A 205 7.27 4.64 -3.32
C ILE A 205 8.36 4.56 -2.25
N PHE A 206 8.24 5.37 -1.20
CA PHE A 206 9.18 5.34 -0.08
C PHE A 206 9.27 3.97 0.57
N LEU A 207 8.14 3.31 0.85
CA LEU A 207 8.13 1.98 1.45
C LEU A 207 8.84 0.94 0.57
N ALA A 208 8.64 1.00 -0.75
CA ALA A 208 9.32 0.11 -1.69
C ALA A 208 10.84 0.33 -1.72
N GLU A 209 11.30 1.59 -1.68
CA GLU A 209 12.73 1.92 -1.56
C GLU A 209 13.33 1.34 -0.28
N VAL A 210 12.65 1.50 0.85
CA VAL A 210 13.08 0.90 2.14
C VAL A 210 13.20 -0.61 2.03
N VAL A 211 12.23 -1.30 1.39
CA VAL A 211 12.30 -2.76 1.16
C VAL A 211 13.55 -3.13 0.35
N PHE A 212 13.87 -2.40 -0.72
CA PHE A 212 15.07 -2.66 -1.52
C PHE A 212 16.37 -2.39 -0.76
N LEU A 213 16.45 -1.30 -0.01
CA LEU A 213 17.63 -0.96 0.80
C LEU A 213 17.92 -2.06 1.83
N LEU A 214 16.88 -2.58 2.49
CA LEU A 214 17.03 -3.64 3.48
C LEU A 214 17.45 -4.98 2.84
N ALA A 215 16.89 -5.31 1.68
CA ALA A 215 17.28 -6.50 0.93
C ALA A 215 18.76 -6.43 0.48
N ALA A 216 19.22 -5.27 0.02
CA ALA A 216 20.62 -5.06 -0.35
C ALA A 216 21.55 -5.19 0.86
N ALA A 217 21.21 -4.58 2.00
CA ALA A 217 21.99 -4.68 3.23
C ALA A 217 22.09 -6.14 3.71
N GLU A 218 21.00 -6.91 3.64
CA GLU A 218 21.02 -8.33 4.00
C GLU A 218 21.92 -9.16 3.06
N GLN A 219 21.87 -8.88 1.75
CA GLN A 219 22.73 -9.55 0.77
C GLN A 219 24.22 -9.25 1.02
N THR A 220 24.56 -8.01 1.35
CA THR A 220 25.93 -7.62 1.72
C THR A 220 26.38 -8.35 2.99
N ALA A 221 25.54 -8.39 4.04
CA ALA A 221 25.85 -9.10 5.27
C ALA A 221 26.09 -10.60 5.05
N ARG A 222 25.27 -11.25 4.20
CA ARG A 222 25.46 -12.65 3.82
C ARG A 222 26.77 -12.87 3.06
N HIS A 223 27.15 -11.95 2.16
CA HIS A 223 28.42 -12.03 1.44
C HIS A 223 29.63 -11.92 2.37
N VAL A 224 29.59 -10.99 3.35
CA VAL A 224 30.66 -10.83 4.35
C VAL A 224 30.78 -12.09 5.21
N ALA A 225 29.66 -12.60 5.74
CA ALA A 225 29.63 -13.82 6.56
C ALA A 225 30.03 -15.10 5.79
N ALA A 226 29.92 -15.10 4.46
CA ALA A 226 30.43 -16.17 3.60
C ALA A 226 31.94 -16.03 3.32
N GLY A 227 32.46 -14.80 3.26
CA GLY A 227 33.89 -14.51 3.13
C GLY A 227 34.70 -14.84 4.38
N GLU A 228 34.16 -14.57 5.56
CA GLU A 228 34.80 -14.89 6.86
C GLU A 228 34.85 -16.40 7.17
N ARG A 229 34.08 -17.22 6.45
CA ARG A 229 34.05 -18.69 6.64
C ARG A 229 35.15 -19.46 5.87
N ARG A 230 36.16 -18.78 5.32
CA ARG A 230 37.42 -19.43 4.90
C ARG A 230 38.53 -19.16 5.94
N PRO A 231 38.73 -20.03 6.93
CA PRO A 231 40.00 -20.14 7.61
C PRO A 231 40.87 -21.21 6.95
N ASP A 232 42.14 -20.86 6.81
CA ASP A 232 43.30 -21.72 6.64
C ASP A 232 43.10 -23.18 7.07
N GLN A 233 43.05 -24.08 6.09
CA GLN A 233 43.48 -25.47 6.26
C GLN A 233 44.70 -25.67 5.37
N LEU A 234 45.87 -25.24 5.85
CA LEU A 234 47.11 -25.88 5.45
C LEU A 234 47.09 -27.30 6.06
N PRO A 235 47.25 -28.37 5.28
CA PRO A 235 47.56 -29.66 5.85
C PRO A 235 49.04 -29.64 6.25
N ASP A 236 49.31 -29.54 7.56
CA ASP A 236 50.57 -29.99 8.13
C ASP A 236 50.65 -31.52 7.95
N HIS A 237 51.32 -31.94 6.88
CA HIS A 237 51.79 -33.31 6.73
C HIS A 237 53.32 -33.33 6.62
N MET A 238 53.91 -33.83 7.73
CA MET A 238 55.08 -34.70 7.83
C MET A 238 56.48 -34.09 7.68
N ALA A 239 57.08 -33.79 8.84
CA ALA A 239 58.46 -34.15 9.14
C ALA A 239 58.52 -35.59 9.70
#